data_AF-A0A2E8CZR4-F1
#
_entry.id   AF-A0A2E8CZR4-F1
#
_cell.length_a   1.000
_cell.length_b   1.000
_cell.length_c   1.000
_cell.angle_alpha   90.00
_cell.angle_beta   90.00
_cell.angle_gamma   90.00
#
_symmetry.space_group_name_H-M   'P 1'
#
loop_
_entity.id
_entity.type
_entity.pdbx_description
1 polymer ?
#
loop_
_entity_poly.entity_id
_entity_poly.type
_entity_poly.pdbx_seq_one_letter_code
_entity_poly.pdbx_strand_id
1 'polypeptide(L)'
;MRTFTYWTADSSQTPFGASGDWVPMSGEHHGHYSGVLIGASSVLTPAETSAICPFDIAKGLSPEGIDLREVIVEQFRVQRKYARPLARRGLENYELQACEQYVPARCRNLHVNVRMEGLSSEPVLLPVWVMAYRYQDRVFRFLLNGQSGRATGQAPTSWKKIVIAILLALLALICVILCAGGGAALLNASN
;
A
#
# COMPACT_ATOMS: atom_id res chain seq x y z
N MET A 1 12.99 -12.73 12.91
CA MET A 1 12.64 -14.08 12.38
C MET A 1 13.44 -14.37 11.13
N ARG A 2 13.61 -15.64 10.76
CA ARG A 2 14.29 -16.06 9.53
C ARG A 2 13.29 -16.72 8.58
N THR A 3 13.50 -16.53 7.29
CA THR A 3 12.72 -17.16 6.22
C THR A 3 13.65 -17.95 5.31
N PHE A 4 13.22 -19.14 4.93
CA PHE A 4 13.86 -19.99 3.94
C PHE A 4 12.85 -20.20 2.83
N THR A 5 13.10 -19.62 1.68
CA THR A 5 12.14 -19.55 0.58
C THR A 5 12.67 -20.27 -0.64
N TYR A 6 11.87 -21.19 -1.16
CA TYR A 6 12.05 -21.76 -2.49
C TYR A 6 11.11 -21.04 -3.44
N TRP A 7 11.59 -20.66 -4.62
CA TRP A 7 10.77 -19.94 -5.59
C TRP A 7 10.92 -20.51 -7.00
N THR A 8 9.87 -20.33 -7.79
CA THR A 8 9.81 -20.66 -9.21
C THR A 8 9.18 -19.50 -9.97
N ALA A 9 9.69 -19.16 -11.14
CA ALA A 9 9.15 -18.12 -12.00
C ALA A 9 9.47 -18.41 -13.47
N ASP A 10 8.82 -17.70 -14.38
CA ASP A 10 9.24 -17.66 -15.78
C ASP A 10 9.91 -16.31 -16.07
N SER A 11 11.10 -16.36 -16.68
CA SER A 11 11.81 -15.18 -17.18
C SER A 11 11.61 -15.02 -18.69
N SER A 12 11.50 -13.77 -19.15
CA SER A 12 11.51 -13.47 -20.59
C SER A 12 12.92 -13.40 -21.21
N GLN A 13 13.98 -13.71 -20.44
CA GLN A 13 15.33 -13.80 -20.97
C GLN A 13 15.61 -15.23 -21.41
N THR A 14 15.37 -15.52 -22.69
CA THR A 14 15.54 -16.87 -23.24
C THR A 14 16.94 -17.08 -23.85
N PRO A 15 17.47 -18.32 -23.86
CA PRO A 15 18.73 -18.62 -24.54
C PRO A 15 18.66 -18.39 -26.05
N PHE A 16 19.82 -18.21 -26.68
CA PHE A 16 19.89 -18.07 -28.14
C PHE A 16 19.33 -19.32 -28.83
N GLY A 17 18.44 -19.11 -29.82
CA GLY A 17 17.77 -20.19 -30.55
C GLY A 17 16.52 -20.76 -29.88
N ALA A 18 16.06 -20.17 -28.77
CA ALA A 18 14.78 -20.54 -28.17
C ALA A 18 13.59 -20.21 -29.09
N SER A 19 12.61 -21.11 -29.17
CA SER A 19 11.38 -20.93 -29.94
C SER A 19 10.26 -20.24 -29.15
N GLY A 20 10.38 -20.14 -27.82
CA GLY A 20 9.41 -19.50 -26.94
C GLY A 20 9.94 -18.24 -26.27
N ASP A 21 9.03 -17.40 -25.79
CA ASP A 21 9.34 -16.12 -25.13
C ASP A 21 9.65 -16.23 -23.64
N TRP A 22 9.56 -17.43 -23.06
CA TRP A 22 9.63 -17.66 -21.62
C TRP A 22 10.43 -18.91 -21.28
N VAL A 23 11.29 -18.80 -20.27
CA VAL A 23 12.08 -19.91 -19.72
C VAL A 23 11.79 -20.05 -18.22
N PRO A 24 11.51 -21.27 -17.73
CA PRO A 24 11.31 -21.48 -16.30
C PRO A 24 12.63 -21.31 -15.55
N MET A 25 12.54 -20.74 -14.36
CA MET A 25 13.64 -20.59 -13.43
C MET A 25 13.17 -20.93 -12.02
N SER A 26 14.12 -21.32 -11.19
CA SER A 26 13.90 -21.57 -9.78
C SER A 26 15.11 -21.18 -8.96
N GLY A 27 14.90 -20.89 -7.69
CA GLY A 27 16.00 -20.61 -6.79
C GLY A 27 15.59 -20.67 -5.33
N GLU A 28 16.55 -20.25 -4.51
CA GLU A 28 16.40 -20.17 -3.06
C GLU A 28 16.67 -18.73 -2.61
N HIS A 29 15.98 -18.29 -1.58
CA HIS A 29 16.18 -16.99 -0.95
C HIS A 29 16.08 -17.13 0.58
N HIS A 30 17.05 -16.55 1.28
CA HIS A 30 17.07 -16.52 2.74
C HIS A 30 16.87 -15.10 3.22
N GLY A 31 15.76 -14.85 3.90
CA GLY A 31 15.40 -13.55 4.44
C GLY A 31 15.58 -13.46 5.94
N HIS A 32 15.85 -12.24 6.42
CA HIS A 32 15.74 -11.89 7.82
C HIS A 32 14.82 -10.69 7.99
N TYR A 33 13.75 -10.87 8.74
CA TYR A 33 12.76 -9.83 8.99
C TYR A 33 12.62 -9.55 10.47
N SER A 34 12.52 -8.27 10.78
CA SER A 34 12.24 -7.73 12.12
C SER A 34 11.27 -6.58 12.00
N GLY A 35 10.49 -6.34 13.06
CA GLY A 35 9.57 -5.19 13.12
C GLY A 35 8.40 -5.25 12.13
N VAL A 36 7.98 -6.44 11.69
CA VAL A 36 6.79 -6.56 10.84
C VAL A 36 5.55 -6.19 11.65
N LEU A 37 4.91 -5.09 11.27
CA LEU A 37 3.76 -4.56 11.98
C LEU A 37 2.48 -5.20 11.51
N ILE A 38 1.70 -5.70 12.46
CA ILE A 38 0.37 -6.25 12.23
C ILE A 38 -0.63 -5.39 12.97
N GLY A 39 -1.53 -4.77 12.23
CA GLY A 39 -2.62 -3.98 12.78
C GLY A 39 -3.45 -4.84 13.75
N ALA A 40 -3.46 -4.45 15.01
CA ALA A 40 -4.23 -5.11 16.06
C ALA A 40 -5.38 -4.26 16.61
N SER A 41 -5.71 -3.19 15.87
CA SER A 41 -6.85 -2.33 16.15
C SER A 41 -8.15 -3.06 15.82
N SER A 42 -9.16 -2.85 16.66
CA SER A 42 -10.54 -3.26 16.40
C SER A 42 -11.34 -2.16 15.69
N VAL A 43 -10.80 -0.95 15.66
CA VAL A 43 -11.44 0.25 15.10
C VAL A 43 -10.93 0.54 13.69
N LEU A 44 -9.63 0.40 13.47
CA LEU A 44 -8.99 0.63 12.18
C LEU A 44 -8.99 -0.64 11.33
N THR A 45 -9.27 -0.48 10.06
CA THR A 45 -9.20 -1.56 9.08
C THR A 45 -7.74 -1.93 8.76
N PRO A 46 -7.47 -3.14 8.21
CA PRO A 46 -6.14 -3.50 7.72
C PRO A 46 -5.58 -2.51 6.68
N ALA A 47 -6.44 -1.96 5.82
CA ALA A 47 -6.02 -0.96 4.83
C ALA A 47 -5.56 0.35 5.50
N GLU A 48 -6.30 0.81 6.52
CA GLU A 48 -5.95 2.02 7.28
C GLU A 48 -4.66 1.85 8.09
N THR A 49 -4.52 0.72 8.78
CA THR A 49 -3.30 0.41 9.54
C THR A 49 -2.07 0.24 8.63
N SER A 50 -2.25 -0.32 7.43
CA SER A 50 -1.20 -0.36 6.42
C SER A 50 -0.86 1.03 5.86
N ALA A 51 -1.85 1.90 5.67
CA ALA A 51 -1.66 3.22 5.05
C ALA A 51 -0.91 4.21 5.96
N ILE A 52 -0.95 4.03 7.29
CA ILE A 52 -0.20 4.85 8.25
C ILE A 52 1.24 4.38 8.46
N CYS A 53 1.64 3.24 7.91
CA CYS A 53 3.02 2.76 7.95
C CYS A 53 3.94 3.60 7.02
N PRO A 54 5.28 3.58 7.23
CA PRO A 54 6.04 2.83 8.24
C PRO A 54 6.15 3.52 9.60
N PHE A 55 6.39 2.73 10.65
CA PHE A 55 6.85 3.23 11.95
C PHE A 55 8.28 2.75 12.19
N ASP A 56 9.09 3.62 12.80
CA ASP A 56 10.44 3.33 13.22
C ASP A 56 10.41 2.74 14.64
N ILE A 57 10.46 1.40 14.70
CA ILE A 57 10.40 0.63 15.95
C ILE A 57 11.72 0.71 16.73
N ALA A 58 12.84 1.03 16.06
CA ALA A 58 14.13 1.17 16.72
C ALA A 58 14.17 2.37 17.68
N LYS A 59 13.27 3.35 17.50
CA LYS A 59 13.05 4.50 18.40
C LYS A 59 12.07 4.22 19.53
N GLY A 60 11.64 2.98 19.72
CA GLY A 60 10.76 2.58 20.80
C GLY A 60 11.39 2.84 22.17
N LEU A 61 10.58 3.27 23.13
CA LEU A 61 10.97 3.41 24.54
C LEU A 61 10.38 2.27 25.36
N SER A 62 11.02 1.96 26.50
CA SER A 62 10.43 1.03 27.47
C SER A 62 9.07 1.56 27.95
N PRO A 63 8.03 0.71 28.08
CA PRO A 63 6.73 1.12 28.62
C PRO A 63 6.80 1.82 29.98
N GLU A 64 7.79 1.48 30.79
CA GLU A 64 8.00 2.04 32.14
C GLU A 64 8.39 3.52 32.12
N GLY A 65 8.94 4.01 31.00
CA GLY A 65 9.42 5.38 30.85
C GLY A 65 8.41 6.36 30.26
N ILE A 66 7.18 5.92 29.96
CA ILE A 66 6.16 6.75 29.29
C ILE A 66 4.97 6.98 30.22
N ASP A 67 4.61 8.24 30.45
CA ASP A 67 3.33 8.58 31.07
C ASP A 67 2.19 8.51 30.03
N LEU A 68 1.30 7.55 30.22
CA LEU A 68 0.14 7.31 29.34
C LEU A 68 -1.16 7.86 29.91
N ARG A 69 -1.14 8.60 31.03
CA ARG A 69 -2.36 9.06 31.73
C ARG A 69 -3.20 10.02 30.90
N GLU A 70 -2.56 10.85 30.08
CA GLU A 70 -3.23 11.87 29.26
C GLU A 70 -3.43 11.43 27.80
N VAL A 71 -3.14 10.18 27.46
CA VAL A 71 -3.22 9.66 26.09
C VAL A 71 -4.25 8.52 26.03
N ILE A 72 -5.07 8.54 24.98
CA ILE A 72 -5.98 7.44 24.70
C ILE A 72 -5.19 6.26 24.15
N VAL A 73 -5.18 5.14 24.88
CA VAL A 73 -4.50 3.91 24.48
C VAL A 73 -5.54 2.89 24.04
N GLU A 74 -5.48 2.46 22.78
CA GLU A 74 -6.25 1.30 22.32
C GLU A 74 -5.57 0.02 22.82
N GLN A 75 -6.31 -0.79 23.57
CA GLN A 75 -5.83 -2.11 24.00
C GLN A 75 -5.79 -3.09 22.83
N PHE A 76 -4.80 -3.98 22.85
CA PHE A 76 -4.67 -5.05 21.87
C PHE A 76 -5.86 -6.01 21.95
N ARG A 77 -6.74 -5.99 20.94
CA ARG A 77 -7.96 -6.82 20.90
C ARG A 77 -7.90 -7.98 19.92
N VAL A 78 -6.97 -7.97 18.97
CA VAL A 78 -6.85 -9.03 17.96
C VAL A 78 -6.17 -10.25 18.56
N GLN A 79 -6.87 -11.38 18.65
CA GLN A 79 -6.26 -12.62 19.17
C GLN A 79 -5.13 -13.11 18.24
N ARG A 80 -4.09 -13.72 18.83
CA ARG A 80 -2.92 -14.24 18.11
C ARG A 80 -3.28 -15.19 16.96
N LYS A 81 -4.37 -15.97 17.10
CA LYS A 81 -4.88 -16.88 16.06
C LYS A 81 -5.24 -16.15 14.76
N TYR A 82 -5.70 -14.90 14.84
CA TYR A 82 -6.03 -14.06 13.68
C TYR A 82 -4.84 -13.25 13.17
N ALA A 83 -3.96 -12.79 14.07
CA ALA A 83 -2.77 -12.02 13.70
C ALA A 83 -1.72 -12.86 12.95
N ARG A 84 -1.54 -14.14 13.32
CA ARG A 84 -0.53 -15.03 12.70
C ARG A 84 -0.72 -15.21 11.19
N PRO A 85 -1.93 -15.51 10.67
CA PRO A 85 -2.16 -15.57 9.22
C PRO A 85 -1.86 -14.26 8.50
N LEU A 86 -2.18 -13.12 9.11
CA LEU A 86 -1.86 -11.79 8.53
C LEU A 86 -0.35 -11.58 8.45
N ALA A 87 0.38 -11.93 9.51
CA ALA A 87 1.85 -11.86 9.53
C ALA A 87 2.48 -12.75 8.48
N ARG A 88 1.99 -14.00 8.36
CA ARG A 88 2.45 -14.95 7.34
C ARG A 88 2.25 -14.39 5.93
N ARG A 89 1.05 -13.90 5.62
CA ARG A 89 0.77 -13.28 4.30
C ARG A 89 1.65 -12.06 4.03
N GLY A 90 1.86 -11.20 5.03
CA GLY A 90 2.76 -10.05 4.90
C GLY A 90 4.19 -10.45 4.57
N LEU A 91 4.71 -11.48 5.25
CA LEU A 91 6.03 -12.04 4.98
C LEU A 91 6.13 -12.72 3.62
N GLU A 92 5.12 -13.49 3.22
CA GLU A 92 5.04 -14.09 1.89
C GLU A 92 5.07 -13.01 0.80
N ASN A 93 4.41 -11.86 1.01
CA ASN A 93 4.47 -10.73 0.09
C ASN A 93 5.86 -10.09 0.04
N TYR A 94 6.55 -9.94 1.17
CA TYR A 94 7.94 -9.45 1.17
C TYR A 94 8.88 -10.40 0.46
N GLU A 95 8.69 -11.71 0.64
CA GLU A 95 9.46 -12.75 -0.03
C GLU A 95 9.17 -12.78 -1.54
N LEU A 96 7.91 -12.60 -1.96
CA LEU A 96 7.55 -12.43 -3.38
C LEU A 96 8.32 -11.25 -4.00
N GLN A 97 8.28 -10.08 -3.36
CA GLN A 97 8.98 -8.88 -3.85
C GLN A 97 10.50 -9.06 -3.87
N ALA A 98 11.07 -9.74 -2.87
CA ALA A 98 12.50 -10.05 -2.83
C ALA A 98 12.89 -11.04 -3.93
N CYS A 99 12.11 -12.10 -4.14
CA CYS A 99 12.36 -13.13 -5.15
C CYS A 99 12.22 -12.59 -6.57
N GLU A 100 11.32 -11.63 -6.80
CA GLU A 100 11.13 -11.00 -8.11
C GLU A 100 12.42 -10.35 -8.65
N GLN A 101 13.27 -9.82 -7.76
CA GLN A 101 14.54 -9.20 -8.14
C GLN A 101 15.56 -10.20 -8.72
N TYR A 102 15.40 -11.49 -8.46
CA TYR A 102 16.26 -12.54 -9.01
C TYR A 102 15.83 -13.00 -10.41
N VAL A 103 14.66 -12.56 -10.90
CA VAL A 103 14.14 -12.91 -12.22
C VAL A 103 14.57 -11.83 -13.22
N PRO A 104 15.42 -12.15 -14.21
CA PRO A 104 15.87 -11.14 -15.16
C PRO A 104 14.77 -10.78 -16.16
N ALA A 105 14.87 -9.56 -16.69
CA ALA A 105 13.93 -8.99 -17.64
C ALA A 105 12.49 -8.95 -17.09
N ARG A 106 11.53 -9.58 -17.78
CA ARG A 106 10.14 -9.66 -17.31
C ARG A 106 9.93 -10.94 -16.53
N CYS A 107 9.23 -10.82 -15.41
CA CYS A 107 8.82 -11.91 -14.55
C CYS A 107 7.33 -12.24 -14.75
N ARG A 108 6.99 -13.52 -14.79
CA ARG A 108 5.60 -14.00 -14.63
C ARG A 108 5.58 -15.31 -13.83
N ASN A 109 4.38 -15.70 -13.39
CA ASN A 109 4.16 -16.98 -12.69
C ASN A 109 5.08 -17.20 -11.48
N LEU A 110 5.47 -16.12 -10.80
CA LEU A 110 6.29 -16.19 -9.60
C LEU A 110 5.50 -16.83 -8.47
N HIS A 111 5.99 -17.96 -7.97
CA HIS A 111 5.48 -18.65 -6.80
C HIS A 111 6.60 -18.78 -5.78
N VAL A 112 6.26 -18.56 -4.51
CA VAL A 112 7.17 -18.73 -3.38
C VAL A 112 6.61 -19.75 -2.40
N ASN A 113 7.49 -20.55 -1.83
CA ASN A 113 7.19 -21.45 -0.72
C ASN A 113 8.10 -21.05 0.45
N VAL A 114 7.50 -20.37 1.43
CA VAL A 114 8.22 -19.74 2.54
C VAL A 114 8.12 -20.60 3.80
N ARG A 115 9.27 -21.08 4.26
CA ARG A 115 9.43 -21.68 5.59
C ARG A 115 9.90 -20.60 6.57
N MET A 116 9.12 -20.39 7.63
CA MET A 116 9.38 -19.36 8.64
C MET A 116 9.92 -20.00 9.93
N GLU A 117 11.01 -19.46 10.48
CA GLU A 117 11.61 -19.92 11.73
C GLU A 117 11.81 -18.78 12.73
N GLY A 118 11.60 -19.08 14.02
CA GLY A 118 11.76 -18.12 15.10
C GLY A 118 10.77 -16.95 15.04
N LEU A 119 9.49 -17.24 14.73
CA LEU A 119 8.44 -16.23 14.76
C LEU A 119 8.08 -15.87 16.21
N SER A 120 8.56 -14.72 16.67
CA SER A 120 8.14 -14.08 17.92
C SER A 120 7.22 -12.90 17.63
N SER A 121 6.42 -12.51 18.62
CA SER A 121 5.52 -11.36 18.52
C SER A 121 5.49 -10.63 19.85
N GLU A 122 5.69 -9.32 19.81
CA GLU A 122 5.63 -8.44 20.96
C GLU A 122 4.60 -7.35 20.68
N PRO A 123 3.72 -7.02 21.64
CA PRO A 123 2.83 -5.88 21.49
C PRO A 123 3.64 -4.58 21.59
N VAL A 124 3.37 -3.64 20.68
CA VAL A 124 3.97 -2.31 20.69
C VAL A 124 2.87 -1.25 20.59
N LEU A 125 3.05 -0.14 21.31
CA LEU A 125 2.21 1.05 21.16
C LEU A 125 2.81 1.96 20.09
N LEU A 126 1.99 2.35 19.13
CA LEU A 126 2.38 3.24 18.04
C LEU A 126 1.65 4.58 18.18
N PRO A 127 2.36 5.72 18.02
CA PRO A 127 1.73 7.02 18.10
C PRO A 127 0.93 7.29 16.83
N VAL A 128 -0.39 7.36 16.94
CA VAL A 128 -1.30 7.63 15.81
C VAL A 128 -2.27 8.72 16.21
N TRP A 129 -2.39 9.75 15.36
CA TRP A 129 -3.41 10.78 15.51
C TRP A 129 -4.63 10.40 14.68
N VAL A 130 -5.80 10.35 15.29
CA VAL A 130 -7.05 9.97 14.63
C VAL A 130 -8.02 11.13 14.71
N MET A 131 -8.41 11.68 13.56
CA MET A 131 -9.48 12.65 13.44
C MET A 131 -10.67 11.96 12.77
N ALA A 132 -11.75 11.76 13.52
CA ALA A 132 -12.98 11.15 13.01
C ALA A 132 -14.12 12.18 13.05
N TYR A 133 -14.88 12.26 11.96
CA TYR A 133 -16.05 13.13 11.86
C TYR A 133 -17.17 12.43 11.08
N ARG A 134 -18.41 12.86 11.31
CA ARG A 134 -19.58 12.32 10.63
C ARG A 134 -20.03 13.27 9.53
N TYR A 135 -20.29 12.73 8.35
CA TYR A 135 -20.86 13.46 7.23
C TYR A 135 -21.89 12.58 6.51
N GLN A 136 -23.13 13.05 6.37
CA GLN A 136 -24.23 12.31 5.75
C GLN A 136 -24.36 10.88 6.30
N ASP A 137 -24.41 10.76 7.63
CA ASP A 137 -24.48 9.50 8.39
C ASP A 137 -23.30 8.53 8.24
N ARG A 138 -22.28 8.87 7.46
CA ARG A 138 -21.05 8.09 7.33
C ARG A 138 -19.94 8.68 8.18
N VAL A 139 -19.16 7.82 8.82
CA VAL A 139 -17.96 8.22 9.56
C VAL A 139 -16.79 8.27 8.61
N PHE A 140 -16.17 9.44 8.52
CA PHE A 140 -14.92 9.66 7.82
C PHE A 140 -13.81 9.79 8.83
N ARG A 141 -12.62 9.29 8.48
CA ARG A 141 -11.44 9.41 9.34
C ARG A 141 -10.21 9.79 8.54
N PHE A 142 -9.43 10.66 9.18
CA PHE A 142 -8.07 10.99 8.81
C PHE A 142 -7.15 10.48 9.90
N LEU A 143 -6.09 9.81 9.46
CA LEU A 143 -5.08 9.19 10.29
C LEU A 143 -3.75 9.86 9.99
N LEU A 144 -3.03 10.22 11.04
CA LEU A 144 -1.67 10.74 10.95
C LEU A 144 -0.73 9.79 11.67
N ASN A 145 0.37 9.45 10.99
CA ASN A 145 1.49 8.79 11.63
C ASN A 145 2.17 9.79 12.58
N GLY A 146 2.18 9.49 13.88
CA GLY A 146 2.72 10.39 14.91
C GLY A 146 4.24 10.53 14.94
N GLN A 147 4.98 9.69 14.22
CA GLN A 147 6.45 9.82 14.08
C GLN A 147 6.85 10.63 12.85
N SER A 148 6.18 10.40 11.71
CA SER A 148 6.57 11.01 10.42
C SER A 148 5.68 12.19 9.99
N GLY A 149 4.51 12.36 10.62
CA GLY A 149 3.51 13.35 10.21
C GLY A 149 2.76 13.02 8.91
N ARG A 150 3.01 11.84 8.31
CA ARG A 150 2.32 11.39 7.09
C ARG A 150 0.82 11.24 7.37
N ALA A 151 0.01 11.91 6.55
CA ALA A 151 -1.44 11.88 6.62
C ALA A 151 -2.02 10.89 5.60
N THR A 152 -3.05 10.17 6.01
CA THR A 152 -3.89 9.33 5.14
C THR A 152 -5.34 9.42 5.60
N GLY A 153 -6.30 9.22 4.72
CA GLY A 153 -7.70 9.26 5.11
C GLY A 153 -8.64 9.36 3.93
N GLN A 154 -9.92 9.24 4.23
CA GLN A 154 -10.98 9.39 3.24
C GLN A 154 -11.70 10.71 3.48
N ALA A 155 -11.83 11.50 2.42
CA ALA A 155 -12.63 12.71 2.42
C ALA A 155 -13.96 12.46 1.68
N PRO A 156 -15.07 13.10 2.09
CA PRO A 156 -16.33 13.01 1.38
C PRO A 156 -16.19 13.65 -0.01
N THR A 157 -16.40 12.85 -1.05
CA THR A 157 -16.47 13.34 -2.42
C THR A 157 -17.88 13.85 -2.71
N SER A 158 -18.00 15.14 -3.04
CA SER A 158 -19.28 15.72 -3.44
C SER A 158 -19.53 15.44 -4.93
N TRP A 159 -20.48 14.54 -5.22
CA TRP A 159 -20.91 14.24 -6.59
C TRP A 159 -21.30 15.50 -7.37
N LYS A 160 -21.96 16.46 -6.72
CA LYS A 160 -22.32 17.74 -7.33
C LYS A 160 -21.08 18.50 -7.84
N LYS A 161 -20.01 18.56 -7.03
CA LYS A 161 -18.75 19.21 -7.45
C LYS A 161 -18.10 18.49 -8.63
N ILE A 162 -18.14 17.16 -8.64
CA ILE A 162 -17.61 16.34 -9.75
C ILE A 162 -18.40 16.62 -11.04
N VAL A 163 -19.73 16.58 -10.99
CA VAL A 163 -20.60 16.84 -12.15
C VAL A 163 -20.37 18.25 -12.71
N ILE A 164 -20.30 19.27 -11.84
CA ILE A 164 -20.00 20.65 -12.26
C ILE A 164 -18.62 20.75 -12.92
N ALA A 165 -17.59 20.11 -12.33
CA ALA A 165 -16.25 20.11 -12.91
C ALA A 165 -16.22 19.47 -14.30
N ILE A 166 -16.93 18.36 -14.50
CA ILE A 166 -17.07 17.70 -15.81
C ILE A 166 -17.78 18.61 -16.81
N LEU A 167 -18.88 19.25 -16.41
CA LEU A 167 -19.63 20.15 -17.30
C LEU A 167 -18.78 21.36 -17.73
N LEU A 168 -18.03 21.97 -16.81
CA LEU A 168 -17.14 23.08 -17.13
C LEU A 168 -16.00 22.64 -18.06
N ALA A 169 -15.43 21.46 -17.86
CA ALA A 169 -14.39 20.91 -18.73
C ALA A 169 -14.92 20.66 -20.15
N LEU A 170 -16.13 20.10 -20.29
CA LEU A 170 -16.77 19.90 -21.60
C LEU A 170 -17.08 21.22 -22.30
N LEU A 171 -17.58 22.21 -21.57
CA LEU A 171 -17.91 23.53 -22.12
C LEU A 171 -16.64 24.26 -22.59
N ALA A 172 -15.55 24.20 -21.80
CA ALA A 172 -14.25 24.72 -22.20
C ALA A 172 -13.71 24.02 -23.47
N LEU A 173 -13.84 22.70 -23.57
CA LEU A 173 -13.44 21.93 -24.75
C LEU A 173 -14.21 22.37 -26.01
N ILE A 174 -15.54 22.54 -25.89
CA ILE A 174 -16.38 23.02 -27.00
C ILE A 174 -15.94 24.43 -27.43
N CYS A 175 -15.70 25.34 -26.48
CA CYS A 175 -15.20 26.68 -26.78
C CYS A 175 -13.86 26.64 -27.54
N VAL A 176 -12.91 25.80 -27.11
CA VAL A 176 -11.61 25.65 -27.79
C VAL A 176 -11.79 25.15 -29.23
N ILE A 177 -12.65 24.15 -29.45
CA ILE A 177 -12.92 23.61 -30.80
C ILE A 177 -13.56 24.68 -31.68
N LEU A 178 -14.52 25.47 -31.16
CA LEU A 178 -15.17 26.54 -31.91
C LEU A 178 -14.19 27.68 -32.24
N CYS A 179 -13.30 28.06 -31.32
CA CYS A 179 -12.27 29.07 -31.60
C CYS A 179 -11.23 28.57 -32.61
N ALA A 180 -10.82 27.30 -32.54
CA ALA A 180 -9.89 26.70 -33.50
C ALA A 180 -10.52 26.51 -34.89
N GLY A 181 -11.78 26.07 -34.94
CA GLY A 181 -12.55 25.92 -36.19
C GLY A 181 -12.90 27.27 -36.82
N GLY A 182 -13.22 28.28 -36.01
CA GLY A 182 -13.45 29.65 -36.47
C GLY A 182 -12.19 30.33 -37.03
N GLY A 183 -11.01 30.03 -36.47
CA GLY A 183 -9.72 30.48 -37.00
C GLY A 183 -9.40 29.88 -38.38
N ALA A 184 -9.74 28.60 -38.60
CA ALA A 184 -9.57 27.95 -39.89
C ALA A 184 -10.56 28.49 -40.96
N ALA A 185 -11.79 28.82 -40.58
CA ALA A 185 -12.78 29.38 -41.49
C ALA A 185 -12.44 30.81 -41.95
N LEU A 186 -11.82 31.64 -41.10
CA LEU A 186 -11.41 33.00 -41.46
C LEU A 186 -10.18 33.03 -42.39
N LEU A 187 -9.25 32.06 -42.26
CA LEU A 187 -8.10 31.94 -43.17
C LEU A 187 -8.48 31.42 -44.57
N ASN A 188 -9.54 30.60 -44.67
CA ASN A 188 -10.00 30.05 -45.95
C ASN A 188 -10.90 31.02 -46.74
N ALA A 189 -11.41 32.07 -46.10
CA ALA A 189 -12.22 33.11 -46.73
C ALA A 189 -11.38 34.31 -47.25
N SER A 190 -10.07 34.32 -47.00
CA SER A 190 -9.13 35.38 -47.42
C SER A 190 -8.20 34.99 -48.59
N ASN A 191 -8.47 33.87 -49.28
CA ASN A 191 -7.79 33.47 -50.53
C ASN A 191 -8.75 33.51 -51.71
#